data_AF-A0ABC8LRB4-F1
#
_entry.id   AF-A0ABC8LRB4-F1
#
_cell.length_a   1.000
_cell.length_b   1.000
_cell.length_c   1.000
_cell.angle_alpha   90.00
_cell.angle_beta   90.00
_cell.angle_gamma   90.00
#
_symmetry.space_group_name_H-M   'P 1'
#
loop_
_entity.id
_entity.type
_entity.pdbx_description
1 polymer ?
#
loop_
_entity_poly.entity_id
_entity_poly.type
_entity_poly.pdbx_seq_one_letter_code
_entity_poly.pdbx_strand_id
1 'polypeptide(L)'
;MGMLAVEGTYSKMEALLNLNIHPVDILLMLAATEGDKPKIEELLRAGASYSVKDADGRNALDRANSEEIRDLILGYSAQKA
;
A
#
# COMPACT_ATOMS: atom_id res chain seq x y z
N MET A 1 18.65 -1.89 -27.90
CA MET A 1 17.35 -1.22 -27.67
C MET A 1 17.14 -1.21 -26.16
N GLY A 2 17.71 -0.22 -25.47
CA GLY A 2 17.53 -0.05 -24.02
C GLY A 2 16.25 0.72 -23.78
N MET A 3 15.38 0.20 -22.93
CA MET A 3 14.17 0.91 -22.49
C MET A 3 14.60 2.24 -21.86
N LEU A 4 14.21 3.35 -22.52
CA LEU A 4 14.27 4.69 -21.96
C LEU A 4 13.20 4.75 -20.86
N ALA A 5 13.61 4.40 -19.65
CA ALA A 5 12.80 4.66 -18.47
C ALA A 5 12.71 6.19 -18.30
N VAL A 6 11.51 6.70 -18.55
CA VAL A 6 11.16 8.12 -18.53
C VAL A 6 11.52 8.69 -17.16
N GLU A 7 12.29 9.79 -17.14
CA GLU A 7 12.96 10.40 -15.98
C GLU A 7 12.03 10.81 -14.80
N GLY A 8 10.72 10.61 -14.91
CA GLY A 8 9.75 10.95 -13.86
C GLY A 8 9.33 9.79 -12.95
N THR A 9 9.48 8.53 -13.37
CA THR A 9 8.99 7.37 -12.60
C THR A 9 9.95 6.92 -11.50
N TYR A 10 11.25 7.18 -11.63
CA TYR A 10 12.24 6.86 -10.60
C TYR A 10 12.09 7.74 -9.35
N SER A 11 11.82 9.04 -9.53
CA SER A 11 11.80 9.99 -8.41
C SER A 11 10.73 9.67 -7.37
N LYS A 12 9.58 9.13 -7.82
CA LYS A 12 8.50 8.75 -6.91
C LYS A 12 8.84 7.46 -6.16
N MET A 13 9.46 6.49 -6.81
CA MET A 13 9.90 5.23 -6.17
C MET A 13 11.12 5.43 -5.27
N GLU A 14 12.09 6.27 -5.64
CA GLU A 14 13.21 6.68 -4.77
C GLU A 14 12.73 7.48 -3.56
N ALA A 15 11.78 8.40 -3.72
CA ALA A 15 11.20 9.13 -2.58
C ALA A 15 10.50 8.17 -1.61
N LEU A 16 9.80 7.16 -2.13
CA LEU A 16 9.14 6.13 -1.32
C LEU A 16 10.14 5.19 -0.63
N LEU A 17 11.25 4.84 -1.28
CA LEU A 17 12.35 4.09 -0.68
C LEU A 17 13.08 4.89 0.41
N ASN A 18 13.24 6.21 0.21
CA ASN A 18 13.84 7.11 1.20
C ASN A 18 12.97 7.32 2.45
N LEU A 19 11.66 7.04 2.37
CA LEU A 19 10.74 7.08 3.52
C LEU A 19 10.82 5.82 4.39
N ASN A 20 11.70 4.85 4.07
CA ASN A 20 11.83 3.57 4.78
C ASN A 20 10.50 2.81 4.89
N ILE A 21 9.60 3.02 3.93
CA ILE A 21 8.32 2.32 3.81
C ILE A 21 8.57 1.08 2.95
N HIS A 22 8.10 -0.09 3.38
CA HIS A 22 8.25 -1.26 2.55
C HIS A 22 7.40 -1.13 1.28
N PRO A 23 7.92 -1.53 0.11
CA PRO A 23 7.16 -1.51 -1.15
C PRO A 23 5.79 -2.19 -1.03
N VAL A 24 5.71 -3.25 -0.22
CA VAL A 24 4.46 -3.99 0.03
C VAL A 24 3.40 -3.14 0.74
N ASP A 25 3.80 -2.23 1.63
CA ASP A 25 2.88 -1.34 2.36
C ASP A 25 2.30 -0.27 1.42
N ILE A 26 3.13 0.22 0.50
CA ILE A 26 2.69 1.15 -0.55
C ILE A 26 1.71 0.45 -1.49
N LEU A 27 1.99 -0.79 -1.88
CA LEU A 27 1.08 -1.59 -2.70
C LEU A 27 -0.26 -1.80 -1.99
N LEU A 28 -0.24 -1.98 -0.67
CA LEU A 28 -1.45 -2.11 0.12
C LEU A 28 -2.28 -0.83 0.11
N MET A 29 -1.65 0.34 0.24
CA MET A 29 -2.34 1.63 0.11
C MET A 29 -2.99 1.81 -1.26
N LEU A 30 -2.26 1.47 -2.33
CA LEU A 30 -2.78 1.56 -3.69
C LEU A 30 -3.97 0.62 -3.90
N ALA A 31 -3.86 -0.63 -3.42
CA ALA A 31 -4.95 -1.60 -3.49
C ALA A 31 -6.17 -1.15 -2.68
N ALA A 32 -5.96 -0.50 -1.53
CA ALA A 32 -7.04 0.07 -0.71
C ALA A 32 -7.77 1.23 -1.41
N THR A 33 -7.03 2.07 -2.15
CA THR A 33 -7.60 3.15 -2.97
C THR A 33 -8.34 2.62 -4.19
N GLU A 34 -7.85 1.55 -4.81
CA GLU A 34 -8.54 0.88 -5.92
C GLU A 34 -9.76 0.08 -5.44
N GLY A 35 -9.76 -0.37 -4.17
CA GLY A 35 -10.75 -1.28 -3.61
C GLY A 35 -10.60 -2.73 -4.08
N ASP A 36 -9.39 -3.12 -4.48
CA ASP A 36 -9.08 -4.44 -4.99
C ASP A 36 -8.94 -5.43 -3.82
N LYS A 37 -10.08 -6.00 -3.40
CA LYS A 37 -10.14 -6.92 -2.24
C LYS A 37 -9.17 -8.10 -2.38
N PRO A 38 -9.12 -8.87 -3.50
CA PRO A 38 -8.17 -9.97 -3.66
C PRO A 38 -6.72 -9.53 -3.45
N LYS A 39 -6.32 -8.41 -4.04
CA LYS A 39 -4.96 -7.88 -3.94
C LYS A 39 -4.63 -7.42 -2.52
N ILE A 40 -5.58 -6.82 -1.81
CA ILE A 40 -5.42 -6.46 -0.40
C ILE A 40 -5.17 -7.69 0.47
N GLU A 41 -5.94 -8.78 0.27
CA GLU A 41 -5.75 -10.02 1.02
C GLU A 41 -4.38 -10.64 0.77
N GLU A 42 -3.93 -10.69 -0.48
CA GLU A 42 -2.60 -11.21 -0.83
C GLU A 42 -1.48 -10.38 -0.19
N LEU A 43 -1.59 -9.05 -0.20
CA LEU A 43 -0.61 -8.15 0.39
C LEU A 43 -0.57 -8.28 1.92
N LEU A 44 -1.74 -8.39 2.56
CA LEU A 44 -1.82 -8.62 4.01
C LEU A 44 -1.23 -9.99 4.40
N ARG A 45 -1.46 -11.04 3.59
CA ARG A 45 -0.82 -12.35 3.75
C ARG A 45 0.70 -12.30 3.57
N ALA A 46 1.19 -11.48 2.64
CA ALA A 46 2.61 -11.23 2.44
C ALA A 46 3.26 -10.47 3.60
N GLY A 47 2.48 -10.00 4.57
CA GLY A 47 2.96 -9.30 5.76
C GLY A 47 2.95 -7.77 5.63
N ALA A 48 2.18 -7.22 4.69
CA ALA A 48 1.99 -5.79 4.58
C ALA A 48 1.42 -5.18 5.86
N SER A 49 1.93 -4.02 6.21
CA SER A 49 1.49 -3.22 7.34
C SER A 49 0.59 -2.07 6.87
N TYR A 50 -0.66 -2.10 7.31
CA TYR A 50 -1.63 -1.04 7.05
C TYR A 50 -1.43 0.19 7.95
N SER A 51 -0.55 0.13 8.97
CA SER A 51 -0.32 1.22 9.90
C SER A 51 0.73 2.22 9.42
N VAL A 52 1.47 1.88 8.36
CA VAL A 52 2.51 2.75 7.80
C VAL A 52 1.85 3.95 7.15
N LYS A 53 2.45 5.13 7.31
CA LYS A 53 1.97 6.37 6.73
C LYS A 53 2.85 6.74 5.54
N ASP A 54 2.22 7.19 4.46
CA ASP A 54 2.94 7.71 3.31
C ASP A 54 3.40 9.16 3.50
N ALA A 55 3.91 9.77 2.42
CA ALA A 55 4.39 11.14 2.40
C ALA A 55 3.32 12.18 2.79
N ASP A 56 2.03 11.86 2.62
CA ASP A 56 0.90 12.72 3.00
C ASP A 56 0.45 12.47 4.46
N GLY A 57 1.15 11.59 5.19
CA GLY A 57 0.81 11.19 6.55
C GLY A 57 -0.41 10.27 6.63
N ARG A 58 -0.83 9.67 5.51
CA ARG A 58 -2.01 8.80 5.40
C ARG A 58 -1.59 7.35 5.33
N ASN A 59 -2.31 6.48 6.02
CA ASN A 59 -2.10 5.04 5.98
C ASN A 59 -3.07 4.34 5.01
N ALA A 60 -3.00 3.01 4.92
CA ALA A 60 -3.86 2.24 4.00
C ALA A 60 -5.36 2.36 4.34
N LEU A 61 -5.71 2.56 5.62
CA LEU A 61 -7.09 2.78 6.06
C LEU A 61 -7.58 4.18 5.66
N ASP A 62 -6.73 5.20 5.78
CA ASP A 62 -7.05 6.58 5.37
C ASP A 62 -7.23 6.71 3.86
N ARG A 63 -6.61 5.80 3.11
CA ARG A 63 -6.65 5.72 1.64
C ARG A 63 -7.68 4.73 1.11
N ALA A 64 -8.39 4.02 1.99
CA ALA A 64 -9.43 3.09 1.61
C ALA A 64 -10.57 3.81 0.86
N ASN A 65 -11.02 3.24 -0.25
CA ASN A 65 -12.08 3.86 -1.04
C ASN A 65 -13.48 3.77 -0.39
N SER A 66 -13.64 2.90 0.61
CA SER A 66 -14.90 2.60 1.27
C SER A 66 -14.65 2.01 2.66
N GLU A 67 -15.66 2.12 3.53
CA GLU A 67 -15.63 1.51 4.86
C GLU A 67 -15.48 -0.01 4.79
N GLU A 68 -16.05 -0.66 3.75
CA GLU A 68 -15.91 -2.12 3.57
C GLU A 68 -14.44 -2.54 3.38
N ILE A 69 -13.66 -1.77 2.62
CA ILE A 69 -12.23 -2.02 2.46
C ILE A 69 -11.47 -1.77 3.76
N ARG A 70 -11.87 -0.73 4.50
CA ARG A 70 -11.32 -0.43 5.83
C ARG A 70 -11.53 -1.59 6.79
N ASP A 71 -12.75 -2.13 6.83
CA ASP A 71 -13.14 -3.26 7.66
C ASP A 71 -12.44 -4.55 7.23
N LEU A 72 -12.21 -4.76 5.93
CA LEU A 72 -11.46 -5.90 5.43
C LEU A 72 -10.00 -5.88 5.90
N ILE A 73 -9.34 -4.73 5.81
CA ILE A 73 -7.96 -4.55 6.28
C ILE A 73 -7.88 -4.73 7.81
N LEU A 74 -8.80 -4.12 8.55
CA LEU A 74 -8.88 -4.26 10.01
C LEU A 74 -9.20 -5.70 10.43
N GLY A 75 -10.11 -6.37 9.74
CA GLY A 75 -10.49 -7.76 10.00
C GLY A 75 -9.35 -8.75 9.77
N TYR A 76 -8.47 -8.50 8.80
CA TYR A 76 -7.28 -9.32 8.57
C TYR A 76 -6.24 -9.19 9.68
N SER A 77 -6.13 -8.01 10.29
CA SER A 77 -5.19 -7.77 11.39
C SER A 77 -5.52 -8.59 12.65
N ALA A 78 -6.82 -8.79 12.92
CA ALA A 78 -7.30 -9.55 14.07
C ALA A 78 -7.04 -11.06 13.96
N GLN A 79 -6.79 -11.57 12.75
CA GLN A 79 -6.52 -12.99 12.51
C GLN A 79 -5.07 -13.39 12.79
N LYS A 80 -4.18 -12.41 13.06
CA LYS A 80 -2.75 -12.61 13.29
C LYS A 80 -2.36 -12.61 14.78
N ALA A 81 -3.34 -12.64 15.70
CA ALA A 81 -3.15 -12.71 17.15
C ALA A 81 -3.23 -14.14 17.69
#